data_AF-A0A1F8NEV4-F1
#
_entry.id   AF-A0A1F8NEV4-F1
#
_cell.length_a   1.000
_cell.length_b   1.000
_cell.length_c   1.000
_cell.angle_alpha   90.00
_cell.angle_beta   90.00
_cell.angle_gamma   90.00
#
_symmetry.space_group_name_H-M   'P 1'
#
loop_
_entity.id
_entity.type
_entity.pdbx_description
1 polymer ?
#
loop_
_entity_poly.entity_id
_entity_poly.type
_entity_poly.pdbx_seq_one_letter_code
_entity_poly.pdbx_strand_id
1 'polypeptide(L)'
;MTNAIPASPEILVIGQDRPLIYLLGRYAEKGGYGIIHLAAAPESETIRALHPHAIVFAALDDLEKAQAQVADLSSGEIPILVCSSGTDLAVARDLGADHCLLHPLSYEAFQAALAPNPEKHARRPAV
;
A
#
# COMPACT_ATOMS: atom_id res chain seq x y z
N MET A 1 31.94 -16.18 -3.21
CA MET A 1 30.58 -16.46 -3.74
C MET A 1 29.59 -15.88 -2.74
N THR A 2 29.21 -14.61 -2.92
CA THR A 2 28.29 -13.92 -1.99
C THR A 2 26.88 -14.26 -2.44
N ASN A 3 26.23 -15.18 -1.72
CA ASN A 3 24.84 -15.50 -1.97
C ASN A 3 24.02 -14.34 -1.42
N ALA A 4 23.66 -13.38 -2.28
CA ALA A 4 22.70 -12.34 -1.91
C ALA A 4 21.36 -13.04 -1.65
N ILE A 5 20.94 -13.09 -0.39
CA ILE A 5 19.56 -13.43 -0.06
C ILE A 5 18.72 -12.34 -0.74
N PRO A 6 17.81 -12.64 -1.66
CA PRO A 6 16.96 -11.60 -2.22
C PRO A 6 16.17 -10.99 -1.07
N ALA A 7 16.34 -9.68 -0.85
CA ALA A 7 15.54 -8.95 0.12
C ALA A 7 14.07 -9.12 -0.29
N SER A 8 13.25 -9.60 0.65
CA SER A 8 11.81 -9.74 0.43
C SER A 8 11.22 -8.37 0.07
N PRO A 9 10.34 -8.26 -0.94
CA PRO A 9 9.68 -7.01 -1.27
C PRO A 9 8.95 -6.44 -0.05
N GLU A 10 9.05 -5.13 0.17
CA GLU A 10 8.53 -4.48 1.38
C GLU A 10 7.20 -3.80 1.10
N ILE A 11 6.27 -3.92 2.04
CA ILE A 11 5.00 -3.17 2.05
C ILE A 11 5.14 -2.06 3.10
N LEU A 12 4.88 -0.82 2.68
CA LEU A 12 4.87 0.32 3.59
C LEU A 12 3.47 0.46 4.21
N VAL A 13 3.36 0.29 5.52
CA VAL A 13 2.11 0.46 6.27
C VAL A 13 2.15 1.78 7.03
N ILE A 14 1.11 2.60 6.87
CA ILE A 14 0.99 3.91 7.51
C ILE A 14 -0.24 3.93 8.42
N GLY A 15 -0.05 4.29 9.69
CA GLY A 15 -1.14 4.48 10.65
C GLY A 15 -0.82 3.94 12.04
N GLN A 16 -1.82 3.86 12.93
CA GLN A 16 -1.65 3.52 14.35
C GLN A 16 -2.47 2.32 14.84
N ASP A 17 -3.27 1.69 13.98
CA ASP A 17 -4.11 0.55 14.36
C ASP A 17 -3.24 -0.71 14.58
N ARG A 18 -2.78 -0.91 15.83
CA ARG A 18 -1.87 -2.02 16.17
C ARG A 18 -2.46 -3.40 15.85
N PRO A 19 -3.73 -3.72 16.18
CA PRO A 19 -4.35 -4.97 15.75
C PRO A 19 -4.30 -5.20 14.24
N LEU A 20 -4.64 -4.17 13.45
CA LEU A 20 -4.60 -4.25 12.00
C LEU A 20 -3.17 -4.40 11.46
N ILE A 21 -2.23 -3.60 11.95
CA ILE A 21 -0.82 -3.67 11.57
C ILE A 21 -0.25 -5.06 11.87
N TYR A 22 -0.59 -5.64 13.02
CA TYR A 22 -0.20 -7.01 13.36
C TYR A 22 -0.78 -8.03 12.37
N LEU A 23 -2.07 -7.91 12.02
CA LEU A 23 -2.72 -8.77 11.03
C LEU A 23 -2.07 -8.66 9.65
N LEU A 24 -1.83 -7.43 9.18
CA LEU A 24 -1.14 -7.14 7.92
C LEU A 24 0.27 -7.72 7.93
N GLY A 25 0.98 -7.64 9.05
CA GLY A 25 2.28 -8.30 9.25
C GLY A 25 2.22 -9.80 9.03
N ARG A 26 1.22 -10.48 9.60
CA ARG A 26 1.03 -11.93 9.41
C ARG A 26 0.67 -12.29 7.98
N TYR A 27 -0.13 -11.47 7.31
CA TYR A 27 -0.49 -11.68 5.91
C TYR A 27 0.68 -11.41 4.96
N ALA A 28 1.46 -10.35 5.21
CA ALA A 28 2.68 -10.04 4.48
C ALA A 28 3.72 -11.15 4.62
N GLU A 29 4.00 -11.60 5.83
CA GLU A 29 4.94 -12.70 6.11
C GLU A 29 4.53 -13.97 5.36
N LYS A 30 3.24 -14.36 5.43
CA LYS A 30 2.71 -15.53 4.71
C LYS A 30 2.82 -15.37 3.18
N GLY A 31 2.73 -14.13 2.67
CA GLY A 31 2.89 -13.79 1.26
C GLY A 31 4.34 -13.61 0.80
N GLY A 32 5.33 -13.69 1.70
CA GLY A 32 6.75 -13.47 1.39
C GLY A 32 7.18 -12.00 1.32
N TYR A 33 6.42 -11.10 1.95
CA TYR A 33 6.70 -9.66 2.01
C TYR A 33 7.25 -9.25 3.38
N GLY A 34 8.11 -8.23 3.38
CA GLY A 34 8.48 -7.46 4.58
C GLY A 34 7.45 -6.35 4.86
N ILE A 35 7.44 -5.83 6.08
CA ILE A 35 6.62 -4.66 6.46
C ILE A 35 7.52 -3.58 7.04
N ILE A 36 7.41 -2.38 6.47
CA ILE A 36 7.88 -1.14 7.07
C ILE A 36 6.65 -0.46 7.66
N HIS A 37 6.61 -0.24 8.98
CA HIS A 37 5.51 0.46 9.63
C HIS A 37 5.93 1.88 10.02
N LEU A 38 5.18 2.87 9.55
CA LEU A 38 5.32 4.28 9.93
C LEU A 38 4.04 4.83 10.54
N ALA A 39 4.22 5.74 11.49
CA ALA A 39 3.12 6.41 12.15
C ALA A 39 2.33 7.36 11.24
N ALA A 40 3.02 7.96 10.29
CA ALA A 40 2.53 8.95 9.35
C ALA A 40 3.31 8.80 8.02
N ALA A 41 2.72 9.27 6.93
CA ALA A 41 3.37 9.23 5.62
C ALA A 41 4.62 10.14 5.61
N PRO A 42 5.80 9.62 5.24
CA PRO A 42 6.97 10.47 5.01
C PRO A 42 6.82 11.19 3.66
N GLU A 43 7.76 12.06 3.33
CA GLU A 43 7.78 12.76 2.04
C GLU A 43 7.83 11.77 0.87
N SER A 44 7.22 12.14 -0.26
CA SER A 44 7.08 11.26 -1.43
C SER A 44 8.44 10.78 -1.98
N GLU A 45 9.49 11.61 -1.90
CA GLU A 45 10.86 11.21 -2.27
C GLU A 45 11.38 10.06 -1.39
N THR A 46 11.11 10.12 -0.07
CA THR A 46 11.47 9.03 0.86
C THR A 46 10.72 7.76 0.50
N ILE A 47 9.43 7.87 0.18
CA ILE A 47 8.60 6.72 -0.24
C ILE A 47 9.16 6.10 -1.53
N ARG A 48 9.55 6.91 -2.52
CA ARG A 48 10.16 6.42 -3.77
C ARG A 48 11.50 5.73 -3.52
N ALA A 49 12.34 6.29 -2.64
CA ALA A 49 13.64 5.71 -2.30
C ALA A 49 13.54 4.35 -1.59
N LEU A 50 12.45 4.11 -0.86
CA LEU A 50 12.17 2.80 -0.24
C LEU A 50 11.74 1.74 -1.25
N HIS A 51 11.32 2.12 -2.46
CA HIS A 51 10.80 1.22 -3.49
C HIS A 51 9.79 0.17 -2.95
N PRO A 52 8.76 0.58 -2.18
CA PRO A 52 7.83 -0.38 -1.62
C PRO A 52 7.00 -1.04 -2.73
N HIS A 53 6.70 -2.33 -2.53
CA HIS A 53 5.80 -3.09 -3.39
C HIS A 53 4.38 -2.52 -3.35
N ALA A 54 3.97 -1.98 -2.20
CA ALA A 54 2.69 -1.30 -2.02
C ALA A 54 2.74 -0.36 -0.81
N ILE A 55 1.84 0.62 -0.80
CA ILE A 55 1.58 1.49 0.36
C ILE A 55 0.19 1.14 0.89
N VAL A 56 0.08 0.85 2.18
CA VAL A 56 -1.19 0.51 2.85
C VAL A 56 -1.44 1.52 3.97
N PHE A 57 -2.51 2.30 3.83
CA PHE A 57 -3.03 3.15 4.90
C PHE A 57 -3.96 2.33 5.80
N ALA A 58 -3.74 2.38 7.10
CA ALA A 58 -4.52 1.65 8.10
C ALA A 58 -5.94 2.19 8.25
N ALA A 59 -6.16 3.46 7.91
CA ALA A 59 -7.47 4.10 7.93
C ALA A 59 -7.57 5.19 6.84
N LEU A 60 -8.81 5.58 6.51
CA LEU A 60 -9.09 6.66 5.57
C LEU A 60 -8.51 8.01 6.05
N ASP A 61 -8.59 8.30 7.34
CA ASP A 61 -8.02 9.52 7.95
C ASP A 61 -6.49 9.62 7.75
N ASP A 62 -5.79 8.48 7.70
CA ASP A 62 -4.35 8.47 7.46
C ASP A 62 -4.03 8.78 5.98
N LEU A 63 -4.89 8.30 5.06
CA LEU A 63 -4.80 8.62 3.65
C LEU A 63 -5.11 10.10 3.38
N GLU A 64 -6.14 10.64 4.02
CA GLU A 64 -6.54 12.05 3.89
C GLU A 64 -5.40 12.99 4.34
N LYS A 65 -4.76 12.70 5.47
CA LYS A 65 -3.59 13.46 5.94
C LYS A 65 -2.39 13.38 4.99
N ALA A 66 -2.31 12.31 4.20
CA ALA A 66 -1.22 12.05 3.27
C ALA A 66 -1.55 12.48 1.82
N GLN A 67 -2.64 13.22 1.60
CA GLN A 67 -3.13 13.53 0.25
C GLN A 67 -2.07 14.24 -0.62
N ALA A 68 -1.26 15.13 -0.05
CA ALA A 68 -0.21 15.81 -0.79
C ALA A 68 0.89 14.85 -1.29
N GLN A 69 1.30 13.90 -0.45
CA GLN A 69 2.28 12.87 -0.79
C GLN A 69 1.70 11.90 -1.82
N VAL A 70 0.43 11.50 -1.63
CA VAL A 70 -0.29 10.60 -2.55
C VAL A 70 -0.45 11.24 -3.92
N ALA A 71 -0.82 12.52 -4.01
CA ALA A 71 -0.96 13.24 -5.27
C ALA A 71 0.36 13.24 -6.08
N ASP A 72 1.51 13.42 -5.41
CA ASP A 72 2.82 13.32 -6.05
C ASP A 72 3.13 11.88 -6.53
N LEU A 73 2.77 10.89 -5.72
CA LEU A 73 2.95 9.46 -6.02
C LEU A 73 1.98 8.90 -7.06
N SER A 74 0.85 9.57 -7.30
CA SER A 74 -0.26 9.11 -8.17
C SER A 74 0.16 8.94 -9.64
N SER A 75 1.29 9.53 -10.02
CA SER A 75 1.93 9.36 -11.34
C SER A 75 2.70 8.03 -11.49
N GLY A 76 2.87 7.28 -10.39
CA GLY A 76 3.81 6.17 -10.29
C GLY A 76 3.19 4.76 -10.29
N GLU A 77 4.08 3.78 -10.33
CA GLU A 77 3.78 2.34 -10.39
C GLU A 77 3.40 1.73 -9.03
N ILE A 78 3.62 2.45 -7.92
CA ILE A 78 3.41 1.93 -6.56
C ILE A 78 1.91 1.94 -6.25
N PRO A 79 1.29 0.77 -5.98
CA PRO A 79 -0.12 0.69 -5.63
C PRO A 79 -0.39 1.27 -4.23
N ILE A 80 -1.43 2.09 -4.15
CA ILE A 80 -1.90 2.73 -2.91
C ILE A 80 -3.18 2.03 -2.45
N LEU A 81 -3.15 1.50 -1.24
CA LEU A 81 -4.21 0.71 -0.62
C LEU A 81 -4.67 1.41 0.66
N VAL A 82 -5.96 1.29 1.00
CA VAL A 82 -6.48 1.78 2.28
C VAL A 82 -7.41 0.76 2.92
N CYS A 83 -7.31 0.57 4.23
CA CYS A 83 -8.26 -0.25 4.98
C CYS A 83 -9.51 0.58 5.31
N SER A 84 -10.70 0.00 5.07
CA SER A 84 -11.99 0.67 5.27
C SER A 84 -13.07 -0.31 5.70
N SER A 85 -14.11 0.19 6.37
CA SER A 85 -15.32 -0.56 6.75
C SER A 85 -16.33 -0.72 5.62
N GLY A 86 -16.09 -0.11 4.44
CA GLY A 86 -16.87 -0.35 3.20
C GLY A 86 -17.85 0.73 2.78
N THR A 87 -18.13 1.73 3.62
CA THR A 87 -19.00 2.87 3.25
C THR A 87 -18.28 3.94 2.43
N ASP A 88 -16.94 3.95 2.45
CA ASP A 88 -16.15 5.12 2.04
C ASP A 88 -15.37 4.89 0.74
N LEU A 89 -15.81 3.94 -0.09
CA LEU A 89 -15.10 3.54 -1.32
C LEU A 89 -14.91 4.70 -2.32
N ALA A 90 -15.92 5.56 -2.46
CA ALA A 90 -15.84 6.73 -3.34
C ALA A 90 -14.80 7.73 -2.82
N VAL A 91 -14.85 8.01 -1.51
CA VAL A 91 -13.92 8.93 -0.86
C VAL A 91 -12.48 8.42 -0.93
N ALA A 92 -12.26 7.13 -0.67
CA ALA A 92 -10.94 6.51 -0.78
C ALA A 92 -10.32 6.68 -2.18
N ARG A 93 -11.13 6.53 -3.24
CA ARG A 93 -10.68 6.74 -4.62
C ARG A 93 -10.39 8.20 -4.92
N ASP A 94 -11.24 9.12 -4.46
CA ASP A 94 -11.03 10.56 -4.63
C ASP A 94 -9.76 11.05 -3.91
N LEU A 95 -9.39 10.37 -2.82
CA LEU A 95 -8.13 10.58 -2.09
C LEU A 95 -6.91 9.89 -2.73
N GLY A 96 -7.09 9.14 -3.82
CA GLY A 96 -6.00 8.53 -4.59
C GLY A 96 -5.68 7.07 -4.24
N ALA A 97 -6.53 6.35 -3.52
CA ALA A 97 -6.37 4.91 -3.33
C ALA A 97 -6.72 4.13 -4.60
N ASP A 98 -5.87 3.18 -4.97
CA ASP A 98 -6.10 2.24 -6.06
C ASP A 98 -7.09 1.14 -5.65
N HIS A 99 -6.95 0.62 -4.42
CA HIS A 99 -7.86 -0.39 -3.87
C HIS A 99 -8.18 -0.16 -2.40
N CYS A 100 -9.32 -0.69 -1.98
CA CYS A 100 -9.76 -0.69 -0.59
C CYS A 100 -9.71 -2.11 -0.03
N LEU A 101 -9.07 -2.27 1.13
CA LEU A 101 -9.06 -3.48 1.93
C LEU A 101 -10.23 -3.42 2.91
N LEU A 102 -11.28 -4.17 2.63
CA LEU A 102 -12.52 -4.10 3.40
C LEU A 102 -12.48 -4.99 4.64
N HIS A 103 -12.98 -4.46 5.76
CA HIS A 103 -13.22 -5.26 6.95
C HIS A 103 -14.50 -6.12 6.82
N PRO A 104 -14.51 -7.37 7.32
CA PRO A 104 -13.36 -8.09 7.88
C PRO A 104 -12.32 -8.45 6.80
N LEU A 105 -11.06 -8.12 7.06
CA LEU A 105 -9.97 -8.32 6.10
C LEU A 105 -9.54 -9.79 6.09
N SER A 106 -9.63 -10.44 4.93
CA SER A 106 -9.12 -11.79 4.71
C SER A 106 -7.75 -11.78 4.05
N TYR A 107 -7.00 -12.88 4.22
CA TYR A 107 -5.72 -13.08 3.55
C TYR A 107 -5.83 -13.04 2.03
N GLU A 108 -6.89 -13.64 1.48
CA GLU A 108 -7.13 -13.68 0.03
C GLU A 108 -7.41 -12.28 -0.53
N ALA A 109 -8.21 -11.48 0.18
CA ALA A 109 -8.47 -10.09 -0.22
C ALA A 109 -7.20 -9.23 -0.16
N PHE A 110 -6.38 -9.41 0.89
CA PHE A 110 -5.07 -8.77 0.99
C PHE A 110 -4.15 -9.14 -0.18
N GLN A 111 -4.02 -10.43 -0.51
CA GLN A 111 -3.17 -10.86 -1.62
C GLN A 111 -3.70 -10.35 -2.98
N ALA A 112 -5.01 -10.40 -3.20
CA ALA A 112 -5.61 -9.93 -4.44
C ALA A 112 -5.35 -8.44 -4.67
N ALA A 113 -5.36 -7.63 -3.62
CA ALA A 113 -5.08 -6.19 -3.70
C ALA A 113 -3.61 -5.85 -3.98
N LEU A 114 -2.68 -6.76 -3.68
CA LEU A 114 -1.25 -6.63 -3.98
C LEU A 114 -0.87 -7.13 -5.37
N ALA A 115 -1.79 -7.79 -6.06
CA ALA A 115 -1.56 -8.27 -7.41
C ALA A 115 -1.39 -7.07 -8.37
N PRO A 116 -0.55 -7.19 -9.41
CA PRO A 116 -0.34 -6.11 -10.36
C PRO A 116 -1.67 -5.68 -10.98
N ASN A 117 -1.98 -4.38 -10.93
CA ASN A 117 -3.19 -3.86 -11.56
C ASN A 117 -2.99 -3.82 -13.09
N PRO A 118 -3.78 -4.59 -13.89
CA PRO A 118 -3.65 -4.60 -15.34
C PRO A 118 -3.97 -3.23 -15.99
N GLU A 119 -4.74 -2.36 -15.32
CA GLU A 119 -5.17 -1.07 -15.87
C GLU A 119 -4.10 0.03 -15.75
N LYS A 120 -3.16 -0.06 -14.78
CA LYS A 120 -2.02 0.87 -14.69
C LYS A 120 -0.93 0.56 -15.71
N HIS A 121 -0.73 -0.72 -16.05
CA HIS A 121 0.24 -1.12 -17.08
C HIS A 121 -0.16 -0.68 -18.51
N ALA A 122 -1.46 -0.48 -18.78
CA ALA A 122 -1.96 -0.05 -20.08
C ALA A 122 -1.73 1.46 -20.37
N ARG A 123 -1.30 2.25 -19.37
CA ARG A 123 -0.99 3.69 -19.52
C ARG A 123 0.50 3.97 -19.76
N ARG A 124 1.28 3.00 -20.29
CA ARG A 124 2.56 3.30 -20.94
C ARG A 124 2.28 3.87 -22.34
N PRO A 125 2.51 5.17 -22.63
CA PRO A 125 2.73 5.55 -24.02
C PRO A 125 4.03 4.90 -24.46
N ALA A 126 3.99 4.19 -25.59
CA ALA A 126 5.21 3.82 -26.28
C ALA A 126 5.88 5.11 -26.78
N VAL A 127 6.99 5.50 -26.14
CA VAL A 127 7.99 6.43 -26.68
C VAL A 127 9.36 5.88 -26.32
#